data_AF-A0A841MMC3-F1
#
_entry.id   AF-A0A841MMC3-F1
#
_cell.length_a   1.000
_cell.length_b   1.000
_cell.length_c   1.000
_cell.angle_alpha   90.00
_cell.angle_beta   90.00
_cell.angle_gamma   90.00
#
_symmetry.space_group_name_H-M   'P 1'
#
loop_
_entity.id
_entity.type
_entity.pdbx_description
1 polymer ?
#
loop_
_entity_poly.entity_id
_entity_poly.type
_entity_poly.pdbx_seq_one_letter_code
_entity_poly.pdbx_strand_id
1 'polypeptide(L)'
;MKIHQLLFLLTIAICTFSCSGGNEDEKKTSTPLSEQQLEFEIYDSLVVDYLGTLELQDVSPDQKTFLLRDQNSDSIFVSNNKGDILERFKLSGEGPNQFKERLYGLYQFLTNEEFLIPTTGGVYRYDLQGKLIKHYKPDFTGMAQIIISGRDNLFIKDEKVYLNLPGRGSDEYGQQGVDYQTKSTHVEVLDLQKEEYTPAIKFPNTSKFSSNEKAYKFYSYYPTLTLSEDSLFISYRHEPKIFGYPLSDLNQLGSTKTLPFETFVQNEPKDDKVNNNIEISELYAGTINSIHFIDDNHFLVDYLGGITKEEYTEANAVAEENGEQPWEEIGKINKGGLVIFNGSELSMRIHKPSFLGNLNKFVSKDEVWFSLNFSEAENDYSVIYKTRIVEK
;
A
#
# COMPACT_ATOMS: atom_id res chain seq x y z
N MET A 1 46.99 75.28 4.34
CA MET A 1 46.36 74.75 3.11
C MET A 1 45.50 73.57 3.55
N LYS A 2 44.25 73.76 3.99
CA LYS A 2 43.08 74.29 3.28
C LYS A 2 42.67 73.41 2.09
N ILE A 3 41.48 72.84 2.22
CA ILE A 3 40.53 72.49 1.13
C ILE A 3 40.57 71.05 0.56
N HIS A 4 41.32 70.08 1.10
CA HIS A 4 41.26 68.68 0.58
C HIS A 4 40.76 67.61 1.57
N GLN A 5 40.52 67.96 2.84
CA GLN A 5 39.96 67.02 3.82
C GLN A 5 38.47 67.27 4.16
N LEU A 6 37.87 68.32 3.61
CA LEU A 6 36.43 68.62 3.78
C LEU A 6 35.56 68.13 2.61
N LEU A 7 36.17 67.58 1.55
CA LEU A 7 35.44 67.07 0.37
C LEU A 7 35.26 65.53 0.38
N PHE A 8 35.86 64.83 1.35
CA PHE A 8 35.73 63.38 1.51
C PHE A 8 34.69 62.98 2.58
N LEU A 9 34.14 63.96 3.30
CA LEU A 9 33.07 63.79 4.30
C LEU A 9 31.68 64.15 3.76
N LEU A 10 31.57 64.55 2.48
CA LEU A 10 30.30 64.85 1.79
C LEU A 10 29.97 63.83 0.68
N THR A 11 30.55 62.62 0.76
CA THR A 11 30.24 61.50 -0.15
C THR A 11 29.64 60.29 0.57
N ILE A 12 29.47 60.38 1.91
CA ILE A 12 28.87 59.33 2.76
C ILE A 12 27.57 59.88 3.37
N ALA A 13 26.68 60.42 2.53
CA ALA A 13 25.38 60.95 3.00
C ALA A 13 24.23 60.82 2.00
N ILE A 14 24.36 59.99 0.94
CA ILE A 14 23.28 59.78 -0.05
C ILE A 14 23.22 58.30 -0.51
N CYS A 15 23.20 57.36 0.43
CA CYS A 15 22.87 55.95 0.14
C CYS A 15 21.91 55.33 1.18
N THR A 16 21.03 56.13 1.79
CA THR A 16 19.95 55.61 2.67
C THR A 16 18.59 55.88 2.05
N PHE A 17 18.35 55.28 0.88
CA PHE A 17 17.03 54.91 0.38
C PHE A 17 17.16 53.53 -0.28
N SER A 18 17.53 52.54 0.52
CA SER A 18 17.26 51.15 0.19
C SER A 18 15.87 50.84 0.73
N CYS A 19 14.97 50.44 -0.17
CA CYS A 19 13.63 49.99 0.11
C CYS A 19 13.56 49.17 1.39
N SER A 20 12.68 49.58 2.30
CA SER A 20 11.95 48.67 3.16
C SER A 20 11.03 47.80 2.29
N GLY A 21 11.62 46.89 1.53
CA GLY A 21 10.94 45.68 1.11
C GLY A 21 10.89 44.81 2.35
N GLY A 22 9.86 45.00 3.16
CA GLY A 22 9.51 44.00 4.15
C GLY A 22 9.27 42.71 3.40
N ASN A 23 10.24 41.80 3.46
CA ASN A 23 9.93 40.38 3.35
C ASN A 23 9.11 40.04 4.59
N GLU A 24 7.85 40.46 4.58
CA GLU A 24 6.80 39.55 5.00
C GLU A 24 6.93 38.39 4.03
N ASP A 25 7.67 37.36 4.45
CA ASP A 25 7.32 36.01 4.05
C ASP A 25 5.83 35.90 4.36
N GLU A 26 5.02 36.19 3.35
CA GLU A 26 3.65 35.70 3.27
C GLU A 26 3.79 34.22 3.60
N LYS A 27 3.49 33.87 4.85
CA LYS A 27 2.76 32.65 5.12
C LYS A 27 1.58 32.69 4.16
N LYS A 28 1.77 32.17 2.94
CA LYS A 28 0.68 31.59 2.18
C LYS A 28 0.04 30.68 3.20
N THR A 29 -1.09 31.12 3.72
CA THR A 29 -1.98 30.30 4.52
C THR A 29 -2.28 29.12 3.60
N SER A 30 -1.53 28.04 3.77
CA SER A 30 -1.65 26.87 2.91
C SER A 30 -3.10 26.43 3.02
N THR A 31 -3.79 26.31 1.89
CA THR A 31 -5.14 25.77 1.81
C THR A 31 -5.25 24.56 2.75
N PRO A 32 -6.23 24.52 3.68
CA PRO A 32 -6.42 23.37 4.55
C PRO A 32 -6.46 22.08 3.74
N LEU A 33 -5.93 20.97 4.26
CA LEU A 33 -5.80 19.74 3.47
C LEU A 33 -7.15 19.27 2.92
N SER A 34 -8.22 19.43 3.70
CA SER A 34 -9.60 19.12 3.32
C SER A 34 -10.13 19.91 2.12
N GLU A 35 -9.50 21.04 1.78
CA GLU A 35 -9.87 21.92 0.67
C GLU A 35 -8.91 21.80 -0.51
N GLN A 36 -7.80 21.06 -0.37
CA GLN A 36 -6.82 20.88 -1.44
C GLN A 36 -7.38 19.98 -2.55
N GLN A 37 -7.34 20.49 -3.78
CA GLN A 37 -7.62 19.70 -4.98
C GLN A 37 -6.32 19.08 -5.47
N LEU A 38 -6.18 17.77 -5.26
CA LEU A 38 -4.99 17.03 -5.63
C LEU A 38 -5.25 16.20 -6.89
N GLU A 39 -4.21 16.02 -7.72
CA GLU A 39 -4.26 15.11 -8.87
C GLU A 39 -2.94 14.34 -9.06
N PHE A 40 -3.03 13.19 -9.74
CA PHE A 40 -1.86 12.46 -10.22
C PHE A 40 -1.40 13.03 -11.56
N GLU A 41 -0.28 13.75 -11.55
CA GLU A 41 0.38 14.26 -12.75
C GLU A 41 1.39 13.24 -13.26
N ILE A 42 1.27 12.86 -14.52
CA ILE A 42 2.23 11.99 -15.19
C ILE A 42 3.39 12.83 -15.67
N TYR A 43 4.60 12.42 -15.33
CA TYR A 43 5.81 13.08 -15.78
C TYR A 43 6.78 12.17 -16.53
N ASP A 44 6.59 10.84 -16.43
CA ASP A 44 7.41 9.84 -17.12
C ASP A 44 6.64 8.52 -17.28
N SER A 45 7.22 7.55 -17.99
CA SER A 45 6.66 6.21 -18.16
C SER A 45 7.73 5.17 -18.48
N LEU A 46 7.55 3.95 -17.97
CA LEU A 46 8.28 2.78 -18.44
C LEU A 46 7.48 2.12 -19.57
N VAL A 47 8.07 2.08 -20.78
CA VAL A 47 7.48 1.43 -21.95
C VAL A 47 8.27 0.17 -22.27
N VAL A 48 7.62 -0.99 -22.25
CA VAL A 48 8.24 -2.28 -22.55
C VAL A 48 7.64 -2.85 -23.82
N ASP A 49 8.49 -3.18 -24.79
CA ASP A 49 8.11 -3.82 -26.05
C ASP A 49 7.73 -5.29 -25.81
N TYR A 50 6.53 -5.47 -25.23
CA TYR A 50 5.95 -6.77 -24.92
C TYR A 50 4.43 -6.72 -25.13
N LEU A 51 3.94 -7.66 -25.94
CA LEU A 51 2.52 -7.87 -26.20
C LEU A 51 1.90 -8.70 -25.07
N GLY A 52 1.62 -8.03 -23.94
CA GLY A 52 0.92 -8.61 -22.80
C GLY A 52 0.70 -7.60 -21.68
N THR A 53 0.10 -8.08 -20.59
CA THR A 53 -0.34 -7.24 -19.48
C THR A 53 0.70 -7.30 -18.36
N LEU A 54 1.72 -6.45 -18.43
CA LEU A 54 2.73 -6.36 -17.39
C LEU A 54 2.24 -5.54 -16.21
N GLU A 55 2.36 -6.11 -15.02
CA GLU A 55 2.16 -5.48 -13.73
C GLU A 55 3.53 -5.23 -13.10
N LEU A 56 3.82 -3.97 -12.77
CA LEU A 56 5.02 -3.64 -12.00
C LEU A 56 4.91 -4.25 -10.61
N GLN A 57 5.89 -5.07 -10.25
CA GLN A 57 5.99 -5.70 -8.94
C GLN A 57 6.85 -4.84 -8.01
N ASP A 58 8.04 -4.43 -8.46
CA ASP A 58 8.92 -3.55 -7.70
C ASP A 58 9.99 -2.86 -8.56
N VAL A 59 10.64 -1.86 -7.96
CA VAL A 59 11.76 -1.10 -8.54
C VAL A 59 13.00 -1.32 -7.68
N SER A 60 14.16 -1.54 -8.31
CA SER A 60 15.41 -1.79 -7.59
C SER A 60 15.82 -0.61 -6.69
N PRO A 61 16.59 -0.83 -5.61
CA PRO A 61 17.06 0.24 -4.74
C PRO A 61 17.78 1.38 -5.48
N ASP A 62 18.51 1.06 -6.55
CA ASP A 62 19.19 2.07 -7.39
C ASP A 62 18.32 2.68 -8.50
N GLN A 63 17.06 2.28 -8.58
CA GLN A 63 16.03 2.70 -9.56
C GLN A 63 16.38 2.45 -11.03
N LYS A 64 17.23 1.46 -11.33
CA LYS A 64 17.62 1.13 -12.71
C LYS A 64 16.96 -0.11 -13.27
N THR A 65 16.45 -0.97 -12.40
CA THR A 65 15.93 -2.29 -12.76
C THR A 65 14.51 -2.44 -12.23
N PHE A 66 13.65 -3.09 -13.01
CA PHE A 66 12.23 -3.24 -12.73
C PHE A 66 11.85 -4.71 -12.77
N LEU A 67 11.10 -5.17 -11.77
CA LEU A 67 10.47 -6.49 -11.75
C LEU A 67 9.05 -6.36 -12.26
N LEU A 68 8.75 -7.08 -13.33
CA LEU A 68 7.43 -7.07 -13.95
C LEU A 68 6.89 -8.51 -13.96
N ARG A 69 5.57 -8.63 -13.87
CA ARG A 69 4.88 -9.92 -14.04
C ARG A 69 3.81 -9.78 -15.10
N ASP A 70 3.79 -10.69 -16.06
CA ASP A 70 2.66 -10.81 -16.97
C ASP A 70 1.49 -11.47 -16.25
N GLN A 71 0.38 -10.73 -16.09
CA GLN A 71 -0.80 -11.17 -15.36
C GLN A 71 -1.45 -12.42 -15.96
N ASN A 72 -1.22 -12.69 -17.26
CA ASN A 72 -1.82 -13.84 -17.94
C ASN A 72 -0.97 -15.11 -17.84
N SER A 73 0.36 -14.99 -18.00
CA SER A 73 1.25 -16.15 -18.10
C SER A 73 2.00 -16.49 -16.82
N ASP A 74 1.99 -15.59 -15.83
CA ASP A 74 2.87 -15.60 -14.66
C ASP A 74 4.36 -15.57 -15.00
N SER A 75 4.70 -15.14 -16.23
CA SER A 75 6.10 -14.90 -16.58
C SER A 75 6.60 -13.68 -15.84
N ILE A 76 7.81 -13.79 -15.30
CA ILE A 76 8.53 -12.71 -14.64
C ILE A 76 9.52 -12.13 -15.64
N PHE A 77 9.61 -10.81 -15.65
CA PHE A 77 10.54 -10.07 -16.48
C PHE A 77 11.39 -9.17 -15.59
N VAL A 78 12.67 -9.10 -15.92
CA VAL A 78 13.58 -8.07 -15.40
C VAL A 78 13.84 -7.13 -16.55
N SER A 79 13.52 -5.84 -16.39
CA SER A 79 13.81 -4.82 -17.39
C SER A 79 14.67 -3.70 -16.83
N ASN A 80 15.34 -2.97 -17.71
CA ASN A 80 16.03 -1.74 -17.35
C ASN A 80 15.09 -0.52 -17.43
N ASN A 81 15.59 0.65 -17.05
CA ASN A 81 14.86 1.92 -17.12
C ASN A 81 14.51 2.43 -18.52
N LYS A 82 15.01 1.80 -19.59
CA LYS A 82 14.60 2.06 -20.98
C LYS A 82 13.50 1.12 -21.45
N GLY A 83 13.13 0.14 -20.63
CA GLY A 83 12.19 -0.91 -20.97
C GLY A 83 12.77 -2.09 -21.74
N ASP A 84 14.11 -2.17 -21.88
CA ASP A 84 14.72 -3.36 -22.47
C ASP A 84 14.56 -4.54 -21.52
N ILE A 85 14.04 -5.67 -22.02
CA ILE A 85 13.94 -6.91 -21.25
C ILE A 85 15.33 -7.52 -21.13
N LEU A 86 15.85 -7.59 -19.91
CA LEU A 86 17.13 -8.21 -19.57
C LEU A 86 16.97 -9.72 -19.37
N GLU A 87 15.92 -10.13 -18.66
CA GLU A 87 15.64 -11.53 -18.34
C GLU A 87 14.14 -11.83 -18.44
N ARG A 88 13.83 -13.08 -18.77
CA ARG A 88 12.46 -13.62 -18.77
C ARG A 88 12.46 -15.06 -18.30
N PHE A 89 11.66 -15.36 -17.28
CA PHE A 89 11.55 -16.70 -16.71
C PHE A 89 10.19 -16.96 -16.05
N LYS A 90 9.94 -18.21 -15.66
CA LYS A 90 8.72 -18.61 -14.94
C LYS A 90 9.08 -19.41 -13.69
N LEU A 91 8.73 -18.86 -12.52
CA LEU A 91 9.08 -19.45 -11.22
C LEU A 91 7.94 -20.24 -10.58
N SER A 92 6.76 -20.33 -11.20
CA SER A 92 5.68 -21.22 -10.76
C SER A 92 5.79 -22.61 -11.41
N GLY A 93 5.67 -23.67 -10.61
CA GLY A 93 5.61 -25.06 -11.08
C GLY A 93 6.39 -26.08 -10.22
N GLU A 94 6.84 -27.18 -10.84
CA GLU A 94 7.48 -28.32 -10.17
C GLU A 94 9.02 -28.41 -10.30
N GLY A 95 9.66 -27.42 -10.93
CA GLY A 95 11.10 -27.37 -11.13
C GLY A 95 11.92 -27.03 -9.87
N PRO A 96 13.24 -27.29 -9.86
CA PRO A 96 14.10 -27.07 -8.69
C PRO A 96 14.24 -25.61 -8.29
N ASN A 97 14.01 -24.67 -9.22
CA ASN A 97 14.00 -23.22 -8.94
C ASN A 97 12.59 -22.68 -8.74
N GLN A 98 11.54 -23.51 -8.76
CA GLN A 98 10.17 -23.03 -8.74
C GLN A 98 9.61 -23.03 -7.31
N PHE A 99 8.81 -22.00 -7.00
CA PHE A 99 7.98 -22.01 -5.80
C PHE A 99 6.73 -22.87 -6.07
N LYS A 100 6.27 -23.60 -5.05
CA LYS A 100 5.17 -24.57 -5.18
C LYS A 100 3.86 -24.05 -4.59
N GLU A 101 3.98 -23.11 -3.67
CA GLU A 101 2.90 -22.54 -2.89
C GLU A 101 2.26 -21.36 -3.61
N ARG A 102 1.08 -20.95 -3.14
CA ARG A 102 0.36 -19.86 -3.77
C ARG A 102 1.09 -18.55 -3.52
N LEU A 103 1.22 -17.73 -4.56
CA LEU A 103 1.69 -16.36 -4.42
C LEU A 103 0.87 -15.63 -3.37
N TYR A 104 1.56 -14.89 -2.53
CA TYR A 104 0.97 -14.13 -1.43
C TYR A 104 1.51 -12.71 -1.52
N GLY A 105 1.03 -11.92 -2.50
CA GLY A 105 1.40 -10.53 -2.73
C GLY A 105 2.54 -10.30 -3.73
N LEU A 106 3.06 -9.06 -3.77
CA LEU A 106 4.00 -8.58 -4.80
C LEU A 106 5.43 -9.07 -4.55
N TYR A 107 6.21 -9.19 -5.63
CA TYR A 107 7.64 -9.44 -5.54
C TYR A 107 8.35 -8.17 -5.10
N GLN A 108 9.45 -8.28 -4.36
CA GLN A 108 10.22 -7.10 -3.93
C GLN A 108 11.72 -7.32 -4.06
N PHE A 109 12.45 -6.30 -4.49
CA PHE A 109 13.91 -6.34 -4.50
C PHE A 109 14.45 -6.37 -3.06
N LEU A 110 15.37 -7.29 -2.79
CA LEU A 110 16.18 -7.29 -1.57
C LEU A 110 17.43 -6.42 -1.75
N THR A 111 18.05 -6.55 -2.92
CA THR A 111 19.24 -5.80 -3.36
C THR A 111 19.06 -5.41 -4.83
N ASN A 112 20.09 -4.88 -5.49
CA ASN A 112 20.01 -4.64 -6.93
C ASN A 112 20.14 -5.93 -7.75
N GLU A 113 20.51 -7.05 -7.12
CA GLU A 113 20.84 -8.33 -7.76
C GLU A 113 19.90 -9.47 -7.33
N GLU A 114 19.05 -9.24 -6.34
CA GLU A 114 18.22 -10.27 -5.73
C GLU A 114 16.83 -9.75 -5.37
N PHE A 115 15.85 -10.64 -5.39
CA PHE A 115 14.48 -10.33 -5.04
C PHE A 115 13.82 -11.44 -4.24
N LEU A 116 12.75 -11.07 -3.56
CA LEU A 116 11.92 -11.91 -2.71
C LEU A 116 10.56 -12.13 -3.36
N ILE A 117 10.07 -13.36 -3.27
CA ILE A 117 8.69 -13.73 -3.61
C ILE A 117 8.01 -14.25 -2.34
N PRO A 118 7.01 -13.54 -1.80
CA PRO A 118 6.18 -14.06 -0.74
C PRO A 118 5.14 -15.06 -1.27
N THR A 119 4.99 -16.17 -0.55
CA THR A 119 4.00 -17.22 -0.83
C THR A 119 3.31 -17.65 0.46
N THR A 120 2.23 -18.43 0.36
CA THR A 120 1.62 -19.07 1.53
C THR A 120 2.56 -20.08 2.21
N GLY A 121 3.65 -20.49 1.55
CA GLY A 121 4.68 -21.38 2.09
C GLY A 121 5.90 -20.66 2.66
N GLY A 122 5.87 -19.34 2.80
CA GLY A 122 7.02 -18.53 3.22
C GLY A 122 7.60 -17.69 2.08
N VAL A 123 8.84 -17.24 2.25
CA VAL A 123 9.50 -16.31 1.34
C VAL A 123 10.59 -17.01 0.55
N TYR A 124 10.59 -16.84 -0.76
CA TYR A 124 11.64 -17.33 -1.65
C TYR A 124 12.57 -16.19 -2.05
N ARG A 125 13.88 -16.42 -2.05
CA ARG A 125 14.92 -15.48 -2.51
C ARG A 125 15.55 -15.99 -3.80
N TYR A 126 15.62 -15.11 -4.78
CA TYR A 126 16.13 -15.39 -6.12
C TYR A 126 17.20 -14.38 -6.52
N ASP A 127 18.11 -14.77 -7.42
CA ASP A 127 18.89 -13.81 -8.20
C ASP A 127 18.08 -13.30 -9.40
N LEU A 128 18.58 -12.27 -10.10
CA LEU A 128 17.91 -11.73 -11.29
C LEU A 128 17.78 -12.70 -12.47
N GLN A 129 18.48 -13.84 -12.46
CA GLN A 129 18.37 -14.87 -13.49
C GLN A 129 17.29 -15.92 -13.13
N GLY A 130 16.59 -15.74 -12.01
CA GLY A 130 15.54 -16.64 -11.55
C GLY A 130 16.08 -17.93 -10.94
N LYS A 131 17.34 -17.96 -10.51
CA LYS A 131 17.89 -19.09 -9.76
C LYS A 131 17.50 -18.97 -8.30
N LEU A 132 16.98 -20.05 -7.73
CA LEU A 132 16.62 -20.09 -6.32
C LEU A 132 17.88 -20.04 -5.46
N ILE A 133 17.98 -19.02 -4.61
CA ILE A 133 19.03 -18.88 -3.60
C ILE A 133 18.57 -19.55 -2.30
N LYS A 134 17.36 -19.23 -1.85
CA LYS A 134 16.85 -19.70 -0.56
C LYS A 134 15.32 -19.77 -0.51
N HIS A 135 14.80 -20.73 0.23
CA HIS A 135 13.42 -20.73 0.71
C HIS A 135 13.43 -20.59 2.24
N TYR A 136 12.90 -19.47 2.73
CA TYR A 136 12.63 -19.23 4.14
C TYR A 136 11.26 -19.81 4.46
N LYS A 137 11.26 -21.01 5.06
CA LYS A 137 10.03 -21.73 5.37
C LYS A 137 9.56 -21.43 6.81
N PRO A 138 8.30 -21.01 7.02
CA PRO A 138 7.75 -20.83 8.35
C PRO A 138 7.56 -22.17 9.07
N ASP A 139 7.48 -22.11 10.39
CA ASP A 139 7.19 -23.23 11.29
C ASP A 139 5.69 -23.56 11.38
N PHE A 140 4.86 -22.85 10.62
CA PHE A 140 3.40 -23.02 10.56
C PHE A 140 2.92 -23.14 9.11
N THR A 141 1.68 -23.61 8.92
CA THR A 141 1.05 -23.68 7.60
C THR A 141 0.36 -22.36 7.28
N GLY A 142 0.78 -21.69 6.21
CA GLY A 142 0.13 -20.46 5.78
C GLY A 142 -1.31 -20.71 5.32
N MET A 143 -2.22 -19.81 5.68
CA MET A 143 -3.61 -19.85 5.24
C MET A 143 -3.81 -19.10 3.94
N ALA A 144 -4.63 -19.66 3.04
CA ALA A 144 -5.17 -18.85 1.95
C ALA A 144 -6.18 -17.86 2.53
N GLN A 145 -6.01 -16.59 2.24
CA GLN A 145 -7.05 -15.58 2.47
C GLN A 145 -7.58 -15.09 1.12
N ILE A 146 -8.75 -14.44 1.15
CA ILE A 146 -9.25 -13.69 -0.01
C ILE A 146 -8.33 -12.48 -0.17
N ILE A 147 -7.17 -12.70 -0.78
CA ILE A 147 -6.19 -11.65 -1.05
C ILE A 147 -6.78 -10.83 -2.18
N ILE A 148 -6.83 -9.52 -1.98
CA ILE A 148 -6.98 -8.60 -3.10
C ILE A 148 -5.63 -8.60 -3.80
N SER A 149 -5.59 -9.14 -5.01
CA SER A 149 -4.39 -9.20 -5.86
C SER A 149 -3.70 -7.84 -5.96
N GLY A 150 -2.36 -7.83 -6.04
CA GLY A 150 -1.60 -6.60 -6.29
C GLY A 150 -1.34 -5.72 -5.06
N ARG A 151 -1.22 -6.30 -3.86
CA ARG A 151 -0.91 -5.55 -2.63
C ARG A 151 0.48 -5.86 -2.09
N ASP A 152 1.12 -4.81 -1.55
CA ASP A 152 2.29 -4.95 -0.69
C ASP A 152 1.89 -5.70 0.59
N ASN A 153 2.61 -6.78 0.85
CA ASN A 153 2.37 -7.69 1.96
C ASN A 153 3.69 -8.07 2.66
N LEU A 154 4.79 -7.52 2.14
CA LEU A 154 6.18 -7.73 2.51
C LEU A 154 6.82 -6.35 2.58
N PHE A 155 7.60 -6.08 3.62
CA PHE A 155 8.38 -4.86 3.78
C PHE A 155 9.77 -5.21 4.31
N ILE A 156 10.81 -4.59 3.76
CA ILE A 156 12.21 -4.94 4.08
C ILE A 156 12.86 -3.77 4.83
N LYS A 157 13.51 -4.06 5.96
CA LYS A 157 14.34 -3.11 6.70
C LYS A 157 15.42 -3.85 7.48
N ASP A 158 16.67 -3.44 7.35
CA ASP A 158 17.82 -3.93 8.13
C ASP A 158 17.88 -5.46 8.23
N GLU A 159 17.89 -6.17 7.08
CA GLU A 159 17.92 -7.65 6.98
C GLU A 159 16.70 -8.36 7.60
N LYS A 160 15.65 -7.62 7.91
CA LYS A 160 14.37 -8.16 8.37
C LYS A 160 13.29 -7.92 7.34
N VAL A 161 12.37 -8.86 7.29
CA VAL A 161 11.20 -8.84 6.42
C VAL A 161 9.94 -8.90 7.28
N TYR A 162 9.08 -7.89 7.18
CA TYR A 162 7.82 -7.78 7.90
C TYR A 162 6.68 -8.19 6.97
N LEU A 163 5.90 -9.19 7.36
CA LEU A 163 4.91 -9.86 6.53
C LEU A 163 3.57 -9.94 7.24
N ASN A 164 2.47 -9.81 6.52
CA ASN A 164 1.15 -10.20 7.02
C ASN A 164 0.77 -11.65 6.65
N LEU A 165 1.72 -12.59 6.77
CA LEU A 165 1.50 -14.00 6.39
C LEU A 165 0.52 -14.68 7.39
N PRO A 166 -0.69 -15.08 6.96
CA PRO A 166 -1.72 -15.57 7.87
C PRO A 166 -1.55 -17.07 8.12
N GLY A 167 -2.13 -17.56 9.21
CA GLY A 167 -2.17 -19.00 9.54
C GLY A 167 -1.42 -19.36 10.81
N ARG A 168 -0.61 -18.47 11.38
CA ARG A 168 -0.01 -18.75 12.68
C ARG A 168 -1.10 -18.94 13.74
N GLY A 169 -0.98 -20.03 14.49
CA GLY A 169 -1.95 -20.42 15.51
C GLY A 169 -3.21 -21.08 14.96
N SER A 170 -3.34 -21.28 13.65
CA SER A 170 -4.54 -21.90 13.07
C SER A 170 -4.75 -23.34 13.53
N ASP A 171 -3.66 -24.07 13.74
CA ASP A 171 -3.67 -25.46 14.18
C ASP A 171 -4.02 -25.58 15.67
N GLU A 172 -3.76 -24.54 16.47
CA GLU A 172 -4.02 -24.52 17.92
C GLU A 172 -5.39 -23.92 18.26
N TYR A 173 -5.77 -22.82 17.61
CA TYR A 173 -6.96 -22.03 17.93
C TYR A 173 -8.07 -22.13 16.90
N GLY A 174 -7.86 -22.90 15.82
CA GLY A 174 -8.72 -22.87 14.64
C GLY A 174 -8.47 -21.64 13.77
N GLN A 175 -9.26 -21.48 12.72
CA GLN A 175 -9.05 -20.43 11.69
C GLN A 175 -9.88 -19.16 11.91
N GLN A 176 -10.80 -19.19 12.89
CA GLN A 176 -11.77 -18.15 13.20
C GLN A 176 -12.24 -18.27 14.65
N GLY A 177 -13.09 -17.33 15.08
CA GLY A 177 -13.64 -17.28 16.44
C GLY A 177 -12.77 -16.49 17.40
N VAL A 178 -13.26 -16.32 18.62
CA VAL A 178 -12.64 -15.47 19.64
C VAL A 178 -11.22 -15.92 19.98
N ASP A 179 -10.99 -17.24 20.07
CA ASP A 179 -9.67 -17.78 20.40
C ASP A 179 -8.63 -17.40 19.34
N TYR A 180 -8.93 -17.65 18.05
CA TYR A 180 -8.02 -17.26 16.97
C TYR A 180 -7.83 -15.73 16.93
N GLN A 181 -8.92 -14.95 17.00
CA GLN A 181 -8.86 -13.48 16.93
C GLN A 181 -8.00 -12.88 18.06
N THR A 182 -8.13 -13.38 19.30
CA THR A 182 -7.45 -12.78 20.47
C THR A 182 -6.05 -13.33 20.73
N LYS A 183 -5.73 -14.54 20.24
CA LYS A 183 -4.45 -15.20 20.51
C LYS A 183 -3.48 -15.16 19.32
N SER A 184 -3.98 -15.08 18.09
CA SER A 184 -3.13 -14.99 16.90
C SER A 184 -2.38 -13.66 16.82
N THR A 185 -1.33 -13.65 16.00
CA THR A 185 -0.57 -12.47 15.62
C THR A 185 -0.81 -12.14 14.16
N HIS A 186 -0.62 -10.88 13.79
CA HIS A 186 -0.96 -10.38 12.45
C HIS A 186 0.26 -10.01 11.61
N VAL A 187 1.44 -10.00 12.22
CA VAL A 187 2.71 -9.76 11.55
C VAL A 187 3.68 -10.88 11.87
N GLU A 188 4.41 -11.31 10.85
CA GLU A 188 5.55 -12.19 10.95
C GLU A 188 6.81 -11.39 10.61
N VAL A 189 7.82 -11.50 11.46
CA VAL A 189 9.14 -10.92 11.24
C VAL A 189 10.09 -12.03 10.88
N LEU A 190 10.54 -12.06 9.63
CA LEU A 190 11.58 -12.95 9.15
C LEU A 190 12.94 -12.25 9.29
N ASP A 191 13.83 -12.81 10.12
CA ASP A 191 15.24 -12.43 10.18
C ASP A 191 15.99 -13.21 9.10
N LEU A 192 16.49 -12.53 8.06
CA LEU A 192 17.12 -13.18 6.90
C LEU A 192 18.45 -13.86 7.23
N GLN A 193 19.12 -13.42 8.30
CA GLN A 193 20.42 -13.95 8.74
C GLN A 193 20.23 -15.18 9.62
N LYS A 194 19.24 -15.14 10.53
CA LYS A 194 18.90 -16.30 11.38
C LYS A 194 18.00 -17.30 10.70
N GLU A 195 17.37 -16.90 9.60
CA GLU A 195 16.38 -17.69 8.86
C GLU A 195 15.17 -18.07 9.72
N GLU A 196 14.79 -17.18 10.65
CA GLU A 196 13.79 -17.43 11.68
C GLU A 196 12.60 -16.48 11.53
N TYR A 197 11.39 -17.05 11.61
CA TYR A 197 10.14 -16.31 11.70
C TYR A 197 9.76 -16.08 13.17
N THR A 198 9.55 -14.82 13.55
CA THR A 198 9.04 -14.45 14.86
C THR A 198 7.67 -13.79 14.73
N PRO A 199 6.65 -14.25 15.47
CA PRO A 199 5.34 -13.60 15.49
C PRO A 199 5.38 -12.25 16.18
N ALA A 200 4.61 -11.30 15.65
CA ALA A 200 4.49 -9.96 16.20
C ALA A 200 3.07 -9.40 16.05
N ILE A 201 2.71 -8.52 16.98
CA ILE A 201 1.50 -7.70 16.98
C ILE A 201 0.20 -8.52 17.09
N LYS A 202 -0.46 -8.36 18.24
CA LYS A 202 -1.85 -8.72 18.45
C LYS A 202 -2.74 -7.50 18.23
N PHE A 203 -4.06 -7.69 18.20
CA PHE A 203 -4.97 -6.55 18.23
C PHE A 203 -4.71 -5.67 19.46
N PRO A 204 -4.51 -4.35 19.28
CA PRO A 204 -4.41 -3.45 20.41
C PRO A 204 -5.79 -3.32 21.09
N ASN A 205 -5.83 -3.04 22.39
CA ASN A 205 -7.08 -2.88 23.14
C ASN A 205 -8.01 -1.78 22.59
N THR A 206 -7.47 -0.86 21.79
CA THR A 206 -8.22 0.20 21.12
C THR A 206 -8.84 -0.24 19.80
N SER A 207 -8.51 -1.44 19.30
CA SER A 207 -9.11 -2.01 18.09
C SER A 207 -10.47 -2.62 18.41
N LYS A 208 -11.45 -2.46 17.53
CA LYS A 208 -12.73 -3.17 17.69
C LYS A 208 -12.59 -4.70 17.60
N PHE A 209 -11.51 -5.19 17.02
CA PHE A 209 -11.21 -6.62 16.88
C PHE A 209 -10.55 -7.22 18.14
N SER A 210 -10.26 -6.42 19.17
CA SER A 210 -9.73 -6.95 20.45
C SER A 210 -10.81 -7.55 21.37
N SER A 211 -12.08 -7.60 20.93
CA SER A 211 -13.17 -8.18 21.72
C SER A 211 -12.92 -9.66 22.01
N ASN A 212 -13.23 -10.07 23.25
CA ASN A 212 -13.12 -11.45 23.74
C ASN A 212 -14.49 -12.13 23.95
N GLU A 213 -15.59 -11.48 23.58
CA GLU A 213 -16.94 -12.05 23.71
C GLU A 213 -17.49 -12.55 22.38
N LYS A 214 -17.19 -11.82 21.30
CA LYS A 214 -17.68 -12.07 19.95
C LYS A 214 -16.56 -11.89 18.94
N ALA A 215 -16.58 -12.69 17.90
CA ALA A 215 -15.57 -12.64 16.86
C ALA A 215 -16.11 -12.04 15.55
N TYR A 216 -15.19 -11.43 14.81
CA TYR A 216 -15.39 -11.03 13.43
C TYR A 216 -14.89 -12.15 12.51
N LYS A 217 -15.43 -12.19 11.30
CA LYS A 217 -14.90 -13.09 10.27
C LYS A 217 -13.48 -12.66 9.87
N PHE A 218 -12.63 -13.64 9.58
CA PHE A 218 -11.19 -13.42 9.32
C PHE A 218 -10.90 -12.36 8.23
N TYR A 219 -11.75 -12.27 7.21
CA TYR A 219 -11.59 -11.27 6.15
C TYR A 219 -11.84 -9.84 6.62
N SER A 220 -12.50 -9.64 7.76
CA SER A 220 -12.81 -8.31 8.28
C SER A 220 -11.61 -7.54 8.79
N TYR A 221 -10.58 -8.27 9.19
CA TYR A 221 -9.37 -7.72 9.79
C TYR A 221 -8.11 -8.12 9.02
N TYR A 222 -8.23 -8.33 7.71
CA TYR A 222 -7.04 -8.45 6.86
C TYR A 222 -6.15 -7.21 7.06
N PRO A 223 -4.90 -7.36 7.54
CA PRO A 223 -4.04 -6.21 7.80
C PRO A 223 -3.39 -5.73 6.51
N THR A 224 -3.29 -4.42 6.34
CA THR A 224 -2.36 -3.77 5.41
C THR A 224 -1.24 -3.15 6.22
N LEU A 225 -0.03 -3.17 5.66
CA LEU A 225 1.18 -2.71 6.35
C LEU A 225 1.81 -1.56 5.57
N THR A 226 2.55 -0.70 6.25
CA THR A 226 3.53 0.22 5.65
C THR A 226 4.61 0.53 6.68
N LEU A 227 5.79 0.99 6.24
CA LEU A 227 6.97 1.13 7.08
C LEU A 227 7.55 2.54 6.96
N SER A 228 7.97 3.13 8.08
CA SER A 228 8.88 4.27 8.13
C SER A 228 10.28 3.80 8.54
N GLU A 229 11.20 4.76 8.74
CA GLU A 229 12.53 4.47 9.26
C GLU A 229 12.53 3.77 10.63
N ASP A 230 11.55 4.06 11.48
CA ASP A 230 11.53 3.64 12.88
C ASP A 230 10.24 2.93 13.31
N SER A 231 9.23 2.87 12.45
CA SER A 231 7.89 2.38 12.81
C SER A 231 7.27 1.50 11.72
N LEU A 232 6.54 0.48 12.16
CA LEU A 232 5.62 -0.29 11.34
C LEU A 232 4.19 0.21 11.59
N PHE A 233 3.48 0.52 10.53
CA PHE A 233 2.07 0.93 10.59
C PHE A 233 1.17 -0.18 10.06
N ILE A 234 0.05 -0.40 10.73
CA ILE A 234 -0.95 -1.41 10.38
C ILE A 234 -2.31 -0.76 10.31
N SER A 235 -3.09 -1.08 9.29
CA SER A 235 -4.54 -0.86 9.30
C SER A 235 -5.27 -2.17 9.04
N TYR A 236 -6.45 -2.34 9.65
CA TYR A 236 -7.27 -3.53 9.43
C TYR A 236 -8.41 -3.18 8.48
N ARG A 237 -8.69 -4.09 7.54
CA ARG A 237 -9.63 -3.87 6.42
C ARG A 237 -10.88 -3.10 6.80
N HIS A 238 -11.64 -3.52 7.81
CA HIS A 238 -12.91 -2.87 8.18
C HIS A 238 -12.86 -2.03 9.46
N GLU A 239 -11.70 -1.44 9.80
CA GLU A 239 -11.58 -0.49 10.91
C GLU A 239 -10.91 0.81 10.44
N PRO A 240 -11.52 1.99 10.65
CA PRO A 240 -10.98 3.27 10.16
C PRO A 240 -9.85 3.80 11.06
N LYS A 241 -8.82 2.99 11.27
CA LYS A 241 -7.67 3.32 12.12
C LYS A 241 -6.36 2.84 11.51
N ILE A 242 -5.29 3.59 11.79
CA ILE A 242 -3.91 3.20 11.58
C ILE A 242 -3.25 3.07 12.95
N PHE A 243 -2.62 1.93 13.20
CA PHE A 243 -1.88 1.62 14.43
C PHE A 243 -0.38 1.64 14.12
N GLY A 244 0.39 2.45 14.82
CA GLY A 244 1.84 2.54 14.68
C GLY A 244 2.57 1.82 15.82
N TYR A 245 3.58 1.02 15.46
CA TYR A 245 4.41 0.26 16.39
C TYR A 245 5.88 0.60 16.13
N PRO A 246 6.66 1.01 17.15
CA PRO A 246 8.09 1.21 16.99
C PRO A 246 8.78 -0.10 16.58
N LEU A 247 9.66 -0.07 15.58
CA LEU A 247 10.44 -1.24 15.14
C LEU A 247 11.36 -1.79 16.23
N SER A 248 11.70 -0.95 17.22
CA SER A 248 12.46 -1.36 18.41
C SER A 248 11.66 -2.29 19.34
N ASP A 249 10.33 -2.20 19.36
CA ASP A 249 9.45 -3.08 20.14
C ASP A 249 8.05 -3.15 19.54
N LEU A 250 7.80 -4.17 18.72
CA LEU A 250 6.50 -4.40 18.09
C LEU A 250 5.40 -4.87 19.06
N ASN A 251 5.71 -5.11 20.34
CA ASN A 251 4.70 -5.44 21.34
C ASN A 251 4.07 -4.17 21.95
N GLN A 252 4.69 -3.02 21.75
CA GLN A 252 4.22 -1.75 22.27
C GLN A 252 3.52 -0.93 21.19
N LEU A 253 2.23 -0.65 21.40
CA LEU A 253 1.50 0.31 20.57
C LEU A 253 2.08 1.72 20.80
N GLY A 254 2.65 2.31 19.75
CA GLY A 254 3.21 3.65 19.79
C GLY A 254 2.19 4.74 19.46
N SER A 255 1.30 4.49 18.49
CA SER A 255 0.26 5.46 18.11
C SER A 255 -1.00 4.79 17.56
N THR A 256 -2.13 5.49 17.70
CA THR A 256 -3.39 5.18 17.01
C THR A 256 -3.89 6.45 16.35
N LYS A 257 -4.10 6.40 15.04
CA LYS A 257 -4.67 7.50 14.27
C LYS A 257 -6.03 7.06 13.73
N THR A 258 -7.09 7.79 14.06
CA THR A 258 -8.44 7.55 13.52
C THR A 258 -8.61 8.30 12.22
N LEU A 259 -9.08 7.61 11.18
CA LEU A 259 -9.33 8.20 9.87
C LEU A 259 -10.74 8.82 9.86
N PRO A 260 -10.88 10.15 9.68
CA PRO A 260 -12.16 10.86 9.77
C PRO A 260 -12.97 10.75 8.47
N PHE A 261 -13.22 9.51 8.01
CA PHE A 261 -14.05 9.30 6.82
C PHE A 261 -15.48 9.80 7.09
N GLU A 262 -16.06 10.51 6.11
CA GLU A 262 -17.46 10.96 6.17
C GLU A 262 -18.42 9.76 6.31
N THR A 263 -18.18 8.72 5.51
CA THR A 263 -18.91 7.44 5.55
C THR A 263 -17.93 6.29 5.62
N PHE A 264 -18.13 5.39 6.59
CA PHE A 264 -17.39 4.12 6.70
C PHE A 264 -18.28 3.06 7.35
N VAL A 265 -19.02 2.30 6.53
CA VAL A 265 -19.94 1.26 6.97
C VAL A 265 -19.17 0.14 7.68
N GLN A 266 -19.48 -0.15 8.92
CA GLN A 266 -18.74 -1.15 9.69
C GLN A 266 -19.51 -2.47 9.78
N ASN A 267 -18.78 -3.58 9.62
CA ASN A 267 -19.31 -4.89 9.99
C ASN A 267 -19.45 -4.99 11.51
N GLU A 268 -20.47 -5.72 11.93
CA GLU A 268 -20.73 -6.10 13.32
C GLU A 268 -20.11 -7.46 13.67
N PRO A 269 -19.69 -7.67 14.93
CA PRO A 269 -19.20 -8.97 15.37
C PRO A 269 -20.33 -10.01 15.37
N LYS A 270 -19.95 -11.28 15.19
CA LYS A 270 -20.87 -12.43 15.15
C LYS A 270 -20.95 -13.08 16.54
N ASP A 271 -20.98 -14.40 16.61
CA ASP A 271 -20.91 -15.14 17.87
C ASP A 271 -19.45 -15.39 18.31
N ASP A 272 -19.27 -16.05 19.44
CA ASP A 272 -17.95 -16.48 19.94
C ASP A 272 -17.25 -17.41 18.94
N LYS A 273 -18.05 -18.25 18.26
CA LYS A 273 -17.68 -19.11 17.15
C LYS A 273 -18.25 -18.57 15.85
N VAL A 274 -17.43 -18.57 14.81
CA VAL A 274 -17.82 -18.06 13.49
C VAL A 274 -17.51 -19.11 12.45
N ASN A 275 -18.45 -19.35 11.55
CA ASN A 275 -18.24 -20.28 10.44
C ASN A 275 -17.35 -19.65 9.34
N ASN A 276 -16.82 -20.50 8.47
CA ASN A 276 -15.98 -20.07 7.34
C ASN A 276 -16.76 -19.61 6.10
N ASN A 277 -18.08 -19.43 6.20
CA ASN A 277 -18.88 -19.01 5.05
C ASN A 277 -18.70 -17.51 4.79
N ILE A 278 -18.38 -17.19 3.54
CA ILE A 278 -18.24 -15.84 3.05
C ILE A 278 -19.63 -15.32 2.70
N GLU A 279 -20.04 -14.23 3.35
CA GLU A 279 -21.24 -13.49 2.97
C GLU A 279 -20.78 -12.32 2.10
N ILE A 280 -21.08 -12.39 0.79
CA ILE A 280 -20.49 -11.48 -0.21
C ILE A 280 -20.79 -10.00 0.12
N SER A 281 -21.98 -9.69 0.64
CA SER A 281 -22.33 -8.32 1.04
C SER A 281 -21.40 -7.76 2.12
N GLU A 282 -20.89 -8.60 3.03
CA GLU A 282 -19.98 -8.16 4.09
C GLU A 282 -18.59 -7.78 3.57
N LEU A 283 -18.21 -8.22 2.36
CA LEU A 283 -16.97 -7.83 1.71
C LEU A 283 -17.00 -6.36 1.23
N TYR A 284 -18.21 -5.78 1.12
CA TYR A 284 -18.46 -4.42 0.67
C TYR A 284 -18.68 -3.42 1.82
N ALA A 285 -18.44 -3.82 3.07
CA ALA A 285 -18.31 -2.87 4.16
C ALA A 285 -17.13 -1.92 3.93
N GLY A 286 -17.10 -0.81 4.69
CA GLY A 286 -16.07 0.20 4.66
C GLY A 286 -14.70 -0.45 4.75
N THR A 287 -13.85 -0.19 3.76
CA THR A 287 -12.63 -0.95 3.53
C THR A 287 -11.44 -0.01 3.41
N ILE A 288 -10.38 -0.25 4.17
CA ILE A 288 -9.05 0.28 3.86
C ILE A 288 -8.35 -0.71 2.94
N ASN A 289 -8.05 -0.26 1.73
CA ASN A 289 -7.42 -1.06 0.70
C ASN A 289 -5.89 -1.04 0.81
N SER A 290 -5.30 0.13 1.03
CA SER A 290 -3.87 0.26 1.29
C SER A 290 -3.60 1.51 2.11
N ILE A 291 -2.45 1.48 2.79
CA ILE A 291 -1.85 2.66 3.42
C ILE A 291 -0.41 2.73 2.93
N HIS A 292 0.06 3.93 2.61
CA HIS A 292 1.45 4.18 2.28
C HIS A 292 1.95 5.36 3.10
N PHE A 293 3.02 5.13 3.86
CA PHE A 293 3.68 6.16 4.65
C PHE A 293 4.29 7.23 3.74
N ILE A 294 4.06 8.51 4.06
CA ILE A 294 4.69 9.66 3.40
C ILE A 294 5.68 10.30 4.37
N ASP A 295 5.20 10.64 5.56
CA ASP A 295 5.98 11.15 6.69
C ASP A 295 5.21 10.90 8.01
N ASP A 296 5.76 11.31 9.15
CA ASP A 296 5.24 11.04 10.50
C ASP A 296 3.73 11.27 10.69
N ASN A 297 3.18 12.19 9.91
CA ASN A 297 1.77 12.53 9.96
C ASN A 297 1.02 12.25 8.66
N HIS A 298 1.72 12.13 7.52
CA HIS A 298 1.07 11.95 6.23
C HIS A 298 1.03 10.50 5.76
N PHE A 299 -0.14 10.07 5.30
CA PHE A 299 -0.36 8.77 4.67
C PHE A 299 -1.15 8.95 3.38
N LEU A 300 -0.78 8.24 2.33
CA LEU A 300 -1.69 7.97 1.21
C LEU A 300 -2.56 6.78 1.61
N VAL A 301 -3.88 6.95 1.55
CA VAL A 301 -4.85 5.92 1.93
C VAL A 301 -5.77 5.66 0.75
N ASP A 302 -5.85 4.40 0.31
CA ASP A 302 -6.92 3.93 -0.57
C ASP A 302 -8.03 3.32 0.29
N TYR A 303 -9.26 3.81 0.13
CA TYR A 303 -10.39 3.32 0.90
C TYR A 303 -11.68 3.27 0.09
N LEU A 304 -12.64 2.50 0.59
CA LEU A 304 -14.04 2.53 0.21
C LEU A 304 -14.87 2.81 1.46
N GLY A 305 -15.85 3.71 1.37
CA GLY A 305 -16.77 4.01 2.46
C GLY A 305 -17.69 2.83 2.79
N GLY A 306 -17.89 1.94 1.82
CA GLY A 306 -18.70 0.75 1.97
C GLY A 306 -20.19 1.01 1.84
N ILE A 307 -20.95 -0.07 1.72
CA ILE A 307 -22.40 -0.07 1.58
C ILE A 307 -23.04 -1.03 2.56
N THR A 308 -24.28 -0.74 2.94
CA THR A 308 -25.14 -1.58 3.77
C THR A 308 -25.60 -2.82 3.01
N LYS A 309 -26.16 -3.80 3.73
CA LYS A 309 -26.71 -5.01 3.13
C LYS A 309 -27.92 -4.71 2.25
N GLU A 310 -28.70 -3.72 2.65
CA GLU A 310 -29.87 -3.22 1.93
C GLU A 310 -29.43 -2.61 0.59
N GLU A 311 -28.46 -1.68 0.61
CA GLU A 311 -27.89 -1.07 -0.60
C GLU A 311 -27.26 -2.13 -1.52
N TYR A 312 -26.55 -3.12 -0.98
CA TYR A 312 -26.02 -4.24 -1.75
C TYR A 312 -27.15 -5.02 -2.45
N THR A 313 -28.23 -5.30 -1.74
CA THR A 313 -29.38 -6.05 -2.29
C THR A 313 -30.07 -5.25 -3.40
N GLU A 314 -30.27 -3.96 -3.20
CA GLU A 314 -30.85 -3.04 -4.18
C GLU A 314 -29.98 -2.95 -5.44
N ALA A 315 -28.67 -2.75 -5.29
CA ALA A 315 -27.74 -2.69 -6.43
C ALA A 315 -27.72 -3.99 -7.24
N ASN A 316 -27.82 -5.16 -6.60
CA ASN A 316 -27.92 -6.43 -7.31
C ASN A 316 -29.24 -6.56 -8.08
N ALA A 317 -30.36 -6.12 -7.50
CA ALA A 317 -31.65 -6.16 -8.18
C ALA A 317 -31.67 -5.23 -9.41
N VAL A 318 -31.09 -4.04 -9.30
CA VAL A 318 -30.93 -3.10 -10.42
C VAL A 318 -30.04 -3.70 -11.52
N ALA A 319 -28.91 -4.31 -11.15
CA ALA A 319 -28.02 -4.95 -12.10
C ALA A 319 -28.73 -6.09 -12.87
N GLU A 320 -29.52 -6.91 -12.16
CA GLU A 320 -30.32 -7.98 -12.77
C GLU A 320 -31.37 -7.43 -13.73
N GLU A 321 -32.09 -6.37 -13.35
CA GLU A 321 -33.11 -5.72 -14.20
C GLU A 321 -32.50 -5.14 -15.49
N ASN A 322 -31.31 -4.54 -15.38
CA ASN A 322 -30.60 -3.92 -16.50
C ASN A 322 -29.75 -4.89 -17.33
N GLY A 323 -29.57 -6.13 -16.87
CA GLY A 323 -28.61 -7.07 -17.48
C GLY A 323 -27.15 -6.64 -17.33
N GLU A 324 -26.85 -5.81 -16.32
CA GLU A 324 -25.52 -5.31 -15.98
C GLU A 324 -24.83 -6.26 -14.99
N GLN A 325 -23.52 -6.06 -14.80
CA GLN A 325 -22.79 -6.80 -13.78
C GLN A 325 -22.95 -6.13 -12.42
N PRO A 326 -23.23 -6.86 -11.32
CA PRO A 326 -23.48 -6.26 -10.01
C PRO A 326 -22.39 -5.32 -9.50
N TRP A 327 -21.11 -5.57 -9.84
CA TRP A 327 -20.01 -4.71 -9.42
C TRP A 327 -20.04 -3.32 -10.05
N GLU A 328 -20.68 -3.14 -11.21
CA GLU A 328 -20.82 -1.85 -11.86
C GLU A 328 -21.81 -0.96 -11.07
N GLU A 329 -22.98 -1.50 -10.73
CA GLU A 329 -23.97 -0.81 -9.89
C GLU A 329 -23.44 -0.53 -8.48
N ILE A 330 -22.78 -1.51 -7.86
CA ILE A 330 -22.14 -1.32 -6.56
C ILE A 330 -21.06 -0.22 -6.64
N GLY A 331 -20.28 -0.18 -7.72
CA GLY A 331 -19.25 0.86 -7.94
C GLY A 331 -19.84 2.27 -8.10
N LYS A 332 -21.07 2.40 -8.61
CA LYS A 332 -21.77 3.69 -8.71
C LYS A 332 -22.09 4.26 -7.34
N ILE A 333 -22.40 3.43 -6.34
CA ILE A 333 -22.81 3.89 -4.99
C ILE A 333 -21.70 3.83 -3.94
N ASN A 334 -20.78 2.85 -4.01
CA ASN A 334 -19.73 2.68 -3.03
C ASN A 334 -18.60 3.70 -3.24
N LYS A 335 -18.71 4.85 -2.58
CA LYS A 335 -17.76 5.96 -2.73
C LYS A 335 -16.46 5.70 -1.96
N GLY A 336 -15.33 6.00 -2.59
CA GLY A 336 -14.02 6.04 -1.96
C GLY A 336 -12.91 6.28 -2.99
N GLY A 337 -11.67 6.18 -2.58
CA GLY A 337 -10.51 6.30 -3.46
C GLY A 337 -9.27 6.72 -2.69
N LEU A 338 -8.31 7.27 -3.42
CA LEU A 338 -7.04 7.73 -2.86
C LEU A 338 -7.21 9.12 -2.22
N VAL A 339 -6.74 9.25 -0.97
CA VAL A 339 -6.71 10.50 -0.18
C VAL A 339 -5.39 10.63 0.58
N ILE A 340 -4.98 11.85 0.89
CA ILE A 340 -3.91 12.12 1.86
C ILE A 340 -4.55 12.30 3.23
N PHE A 341 -4.03 11.62 4.24
CA PHE A 341 -4.35 11.84 5.64
C PHE A 341 -3.18 12.51 6.34
N ASN A 342 -3.36 13.62 7.08
CA ASN A 342 -2.27 14.32 7.80
C ASN A 342 -2.25 14.07 9.32
N GLY A 343 -2.90 13.01 9.79
CA GLY A 343 -3.02 12.72 11.23
C GLY A 343 -4.30 13.26 11.87
N SER A 344 -4.97 14.24 11.27
CA SER A 344 -6.24 14.77 11.77
C SER A 344 -7.33 14.93 10.70
N GLU A 345 -6.95 15.21 9.46
CA GLU A 345 -7.84 15.54 8.35
C GLU A 345 -7.50 14.70 7.12
N LEU A 346 -8.48 14.50 6.26
CA LEU A 346 -8.33 13.90 4.95
C LEU A 346 -8.38 14.97 3.88
N SER A 347 -7.61 14.81 2.81
CA SER A 347 -7.77 15.60 1.59
C SER A 347 -9.08 15.26 0.90
N MET A 348 -9.47 16.11 -0.06
CA MET A 348 -10.39 15.66 -1.10
C MET A 348 -9.81 14.42 -1.81
N ARG A 349 -10.69 13.62 -2.42
CA ARG A 349 -10.26 12.49 -3.27
C ARG A 349 -9.30 13.01 -4.34
N ILE A 350 -8.12 12.40 -4.40
CA ILE A 350 -7.11 12.72 -5.42
C ILE A 350 -7.69 12.33 -6.78
N HIS A 351 -7.72 13.28 -7.70
CA HIS A 351 -8.15 13.02 -9.07
C HIS A 351 -7.14 12.10 -9.78
N LYS A 352 -7.62 10.93 -10.20
CA LYS A 352 -6.86 9.95 -10.98
C LYS A 352 -7.40 9.96 -12.43
N PRO A 353 -6.59 10.36 -13.43
CA PRO A 353 -6.98 10.26 -14.83
C PRO A 353 -7.47 8.85 -15.21
N SER A 354 -8.51 8.74 -16.03
CA SER A 354 -9.21 7.46 -16.29
C SER A 354 -8.32 6.39 -16.91
N PHE A 355 -7.34 6.79 -17.72
CA PHE A 355 -6.39 5.90 -18.36
C PHE A 355 -5.30 5.38 -17.42
N LEU A 356 -5.15 5.91 -16.20
CA LEU A 356 -4.36 5.27 -15.15
C LEU A 356 -5.17 4.11 -14.55
N GLY A 357 -4.57 2.92 -14.53
CA GLY A 357 -5.16 1.70 -13.99
C GLY A 357 -4.94 1.58 -12.49
N ASN A 358 -4.41 0.43 -12.07
CA ASN A 358 -4.13 0.10 -10.67
C ASN A 358 -2.84 0.78 -10.21
N LEU A 359 -2.80 1.20 -8.95
CA LEU A 359 -1.55 1.60 -8.30
C LEU A 359 -0.69 0.34 -8.15
N ASN A 360 0.48 0.34 -8.80
CA ASN A 360 1.42 -0.78 -8.72
C ASN A 360 2.46 -0.57 -7.62
N LYS A 361 3.03 0.63 -7.52
CA LYS A 361 4.05 0.95 -6.52
C LYS A 361 3.91 2.38 -6.03
N PHE A 362 4.00 2.55 -4.71
CA PHE A 362 4.21 3.86 -4.09
C PHE A 362 5.64 3.94 -3.56
N VAL A 363 6.43 4.89 -4.06
CA VAL A 363 7.78 5.17 -3.55
C VAL A 363 7.74 6.43 -2.69
N SER A 364 7.07 7.48 -3.16
CA SER A 364 6.85 8.72 -2.42
C SER A 364 5.73 9.53 -3.07
N LYS A 365 5.41 10.71 -2.51
CA LYS A 365 4.47 11.66 -3.14
C LYS A 365 4.92 12.10 -4.55
N ASP A 366 6.23 12.11 -4.81
CA ASP A 366 6.83 12.49 -6.09
C ASP A 366 7.02 11.30 -7.05
N GLU A 367 6.72 10.08 -6.60
CA GLU A 367 6.90 8.87 -7.38
C GLU A 367 5.88 7.79 -7.00
N VAL A 368 4.81 7.75 -7.80
CA VAL A 368 3.75 6.75 -7.74
C VAL A 368 3.58 6.13 -9.12
N TRP A 369 3.64 4.80 -9.18
CA TRP A 369 3.57 4.04 -10.41
C TRP A 369 2.19 3.41 -10.60
N PHE A 370 1.62 3.61 -11.79
CA PHE A 370 0.32 3.06 -12.17
C PHE A 370 0.42 2.23 -13.44
N SER A 371 -0.35 1.15 -13.52
CA SER A 371 -0.55 0.43 -14.77
C SER A 371 -1.34 1.28 -15.78
N LEU A 372 -1.33 0.91 -17.05
CA LEU A 372 -2.37 1.34 -17.99
C LEU A 372 -3.73 0.81 -17.53
N ASN A 373 -4.79 1.60 -17.74
CA ASN A 373 -6.16 1.09 -17.68
C ASN A 373 -6.56 0.51 -19.05
N PHE A 374 -6.49 -0.81 -19.18
CA PHE A 374 -6.77 -1.50 -20.43
C PHE A 374 -8.25 -1.40 -20.90
N SER A 375 -9.18 -0.98 -20.04
CA SER A 375 -10.56 -0.71 -20.47
C SER A 375 -10.71 0.62 -21.20
N GLU A 376 -9.76 1.54 -21.02
CA GLU A 376 -9.81 2.91 -21.56
C GLU A 376 -8.84 3.08 -22.75
N ALA A 377 -7.80 2.27 -22.82
CA ALA A 377 -6.78 2.34 -23.86
C ALA A 377 -6.16 0.96 -24.13
N GLU A 378 -5.99 0.63 -25.41
CA GLU A 378 -5.29 -0.56 -25.87
C GLU A 378 -4.03 -0.14 -26.64
N ASN A 379 -2.88 -0.68 -26.25
CA ASN A 379 -1.59 -0.39 -26.87
C ASN A 379 -0.96 -1.71 -27.34
N ASP A 380 -0.20 -1.64 -28.43
CA ASP A 380 0.64 -2.76 -28.91
C ASP A 380 1.94 -2.93 -28.07
N TYR A 381 1.97 -2.39 -26.86
CA TYR A 381 3.09 -2.44 -25.91
C TYR A 381 2.58 -2.27 -24.48
N SER A 382 3.40 -2.67 -23.50
CA SER A 382 3.07 -2.47 -22.10
C SER A 382 3.63 -1.13 -21.60
N VAL A 383 2.79 -0.34 -20.93
CA VAL A 383 3.18 0.95 -20.34
C VAL A 383 2.80 1.02 -18.88
N ILE A 384 3.74 1.50 -18.07
CA ILE A 384 3.55 1.77 -16.65
C ILE A 384 3.91 3.25 -16.44
N TYR A 385 2.96 4.03 -15.95
CA TYR A 385 3.10 5.48 -15.80
C TYR A 385 3.76 5.83 -14.48
N LYS A 386 4.73 6.74 -14.54
CA LYS A 386 5.34 7.37 -13.37
C LYS A 386 4.67 8.70 -13.11
N THR A 387 4.13 8.87 -11.92
CA THR A 387 3.30 10.01 -11.55
C THR A 387 3.77 10.64 -10.24
N ARG A 388 3.32 11.87 -9.99
CA ARG A 388 3.46 12.58 -8.72
C ARG A 388 2.13 13.19 -8.30
N ILE A 389 1.93 13.37 -7.01
CA ILE A 389 0.73 14.01 -6.47
C ILE A 389 0.98 15.53 -6.38
N VAL A 390 0.22 16.31 -7.13
CA VAL A 390 0.31 17.78 -7.16
C VAL A 390 -0.99 18.43 -6.71
N GLU A 391 -0.90 19.66 -6.20
CA GLU A 391 -2.06 20.53 -6.00
C GLU A 391 -2.40 21.23 -7.33
N LYS A 392 -3.69 21.31 -7.64
CA LYS A 392 -4.21 21.81 -8.91
C LYS A 392 -4.39 23.32 -8.96
#